data_AF-A0A383AAV6-F1
#
_entry.id   AF-A0A383AAV6-F1
#
_cell.length_a   1.000
_cell.length_b   1.000
_cell.length_c   1.000
_cell.angle_alpha   90.00
_cell.angle_beta   90.00
_cell.angle_gamma   90.00
#
_symmetry.space_group_name_H-M   'P 1'
#
loop_
_entity.id
_entity.type
_entity.pdbx_description
1 polymer ?
#
loop_
_entity_poly.entity_id
_entity_poly.type
_entity_poly.pdbx_seq_one_letter_code
_entity_poly.pdbx_strand_id
1 'polypeptide(L)'
;TYGGGMYLLSSSPTFTNVTFSGNSATYGGGIFFLFNIHSGLDGSSPTLTNSILWGNSPEEIYFWEFDSASHSITISYSDIQGGEAGIVANDGTVYWEDGNIDADPLFCDAENGDLTIQSDSPLLGAGQDGANIGALGVGCEEPLSIVDNIIPNTYTLSSYPNPFNPTTTITFTIPEFGHTTIIAYDITGRQLETLTNEVLNMGNYSIDWNASSYPSGVYLIRMGSGDFTQTLNVVLVK
;
A
#
# COMPACT_ATOMS: atom_id res chain seq x y z
N THR A 1 -23.23 21.82 0.90
CA THR A 1 -23.30 20.47 0.28
C THR A 1 -23.99 19.55 1.27
N TYR A 2 -24.65 18.49 0.80
CA TYR A 2 -25.41 17.57 1.64
C TYR A 2 -25.00 16.14 1.31
N GLY A 3 -24.89 15.27 2.31
CA GLY A 3 -24.60 13.84 2.08
C GLY A 3 -23.21 13.61 1.51
N GLY A 4 -22.17 13.86 2.31
CA GLY A 4 -20.78 13.78 1.85
C GLY A 4 -20.41 12.39 1.34
N GLY A 5 -20.82 11.34 2.07
CA GLY A 5 -20.73 9.95 1.63
C GLY A 5 -21.95 9.53 0.81
N MET A 6 -23.15 9.86 1.30
CA MET A 6 -24.40 9.45 0.65
C MET A 6 -25.55 10.42 0.90
N TYR A 7 -26.35 10.58 -0.15
CA TYR A 7 -27.57 11.38 -0.16
C TYR A 7 -28.78 10.49 -0.52
N LEU A 8 -29.75 10.39 0.37
CA LEU A 8 -30.97 9.60 0.19
C LEU A 8 -32.16 10.50 -0.11
N LEU A 9 -32.86 10.17 -1.21
CA LEU A 9 -34.05 10.87 -1.68
C LEU A 9 -35.13 9.84 -2.02
N SER A 10 -36.11 9.72 -1.13
CA SER A 10 -37.19 8.72 -1.22
C SER A 10 -36.70 7.33 -1.64
N SER A 11 -35.67 6.83 -0.95
CA SER A 11 -35.03 5.55 -1.24
C SER A 11 -34.75 4.75 0.04
N SER A 12 -34.83 3.42 -0.06
CA SER A 12 -34.67 2.52 1.10
C SER A 12 -33.66 1.41 0.80
N PRO A 13 -32.38 1.73 0.53
CA PRO A 13 -31.35 0.73 0.27
C PRO A 13 -30.97 -0.09 1.52
N THR A 14 -30.42 -1.28 1.29
CA THR A 14 -29.82 -2.12 2.33
C THR A 14 -28.31 -2.11 2.21
N PHE A 15 -27.64 -1.81 3.31
CA PHE A 15 -26.19 -1.80 3.45
C PHE A 15 -25.76 -2.93 4.38
N THR A 16 -24.85 -3.76 3.89
CA THR A 16 -24.27 -4.86 4.66
C THR A 16 -22.77 -4.87 4.38
N ASN A 17 -21.95 -4.84 5.44
CA ASN A 17 -20.49 -4.81 5.33
C ASN A 17 -20.01 -3.62 4.49
N VAL A 18 -20.46 -2.41 4.84
CA VAL A 18 -20.09 -1.17 4.14
C VAL A 18 -19.35 -0.25 5.10
N THR A 19 -18.45 0.59 4.59
CA THR A 19 -17.74 1.59 5.38
C THR A 19 -17.91 2.96 4.74
N PHE A 20 -18.50 3.91 5.47
CA PHE A 20 -18.50 5.33 5.16
C PHE A 20 -17.51 6.00 6.10
N SER A 21 -16.37 6.47 5.57
CA SER A 21 -15.31 7.04 6.39
C SER A 21 -14.75 8.33 5.78
N GLY A 22 -14.44 9.32 6.63
CA GLY A 22 -13.73 10.53 6.23
C GLY A 22 -14.49 11.47 5.28
N ASN A 23 -15.81 11.33 5.15
CA ASN A 23 -16.61 12.16 4.25
C ASN A 23 -16.99 13.49 4.89
N SER A 24 -17.13 14.54 4.07
CA SER A 24 -17.44 15.89 4.55
C SER A 24 -18.55 16.56 3.75
N ALA A 25 -19.47 17.22 4.45
CA ALA A 25 -20.53 18.03 3.88
C ALA A 25 -20.86 19.24 4.78
N THR A 26 -21.87 20.03 4.39
CA THR A 26 -22.44 21.05 5.28
C THR A 26 -23.40 20.41 6.29
N TYR A 27 -24.12 19.37 5.89
CA TYR A 27 -24.98 18.53 6.75
C TYR A 27 -24.90 17.08 6.29
N GLY A 28 -24.85 16.14 7.23
CA GLY A 28 -24.75 14.72 6.95
C GLY A 28 -23.46 14.41 6.20
N GLY A 29 -22.33 14.48 6.90
CA GLY A 29 -21.04 14.11 6.35
C GLY A 29 -21.06 12.68 5.80
N GLY A 30 -21.57 11.74 6.61
CA GLY A 30 -21.75 10.33 6.20
C GLY A 30 -22.98 10.17 5.33
N ILE A 31 -24.16 10.11 5.95
CA ILE A 31 -25.45 9.90 5.29
C ILE A 31 -26.38 11.07 5.55
N PHE A 32 -27.03 11.56 4.49
CA PHE A 32 -28.03 12.61 4.56
C PHE A 32 -29.38 12.16 3.99
N PHE A 33 -30.45 12.45 4.71
CA PHE A 33 -31.82 12.17 4.30
C PHE A 33 -32.53 13.46 3.86
N LEU A 34 -33.17 13.43 2.70
CA LEU A 34 -34.11 14.48 2.26
C LEU A 34 -35.38 13.90 1.66
N PHE A 35 -36.50 14.54 1.92
CA PHE A 35 -37.70 14.46 1.09
C PHE A 35 -37.91 15.70 0.22
N ASN A 36 -38.48 15.50 -0.97
CA ASN A 36 -39.06 16.61 -1.73
C ASN A 36 -40.56 16.70 -1.45
N ILE A 37 -40.96 17.77 -0.73
CA ILE A 37 -42.35 18.09 -0.36
C ILE A 37 -43.33 18.18 -1.54
N HIS A 38 -42.85 18.19 -2.79
CA HIS A 38 -43.68 18.23 -3.99
C HIS A 38 -43.91 16.85 -4.65
N SER A 39 -43.37 15.77 -4.07
CA SER A 39 -43.32 14.47 -4.76
C SER A 39 -44.43 13.49 -4.39
N GLY A 40 -45.10 13.66 -3.23
CA GLY A 40 -46.09 12.68 -2.75
C GLY A 40 -45.51 11.27 -2.53
N LEU A 41 -44.18 11.15 -2.47
CA LEU A 41 -43.46 9.90 -2.25
C LEU A 41 -43.29 9.61 -0.75
N ASP A 42 -42.95 8.37 -0.43
CA ASP A 42 -42.62 7.98 0.94
C ASP A 42 -41.22 8.47 1.35
N GLY A 43 -41.00 8.58 2.66
CA GLY A 43 -39.69 8.84 3.25
C GLY A 43 -38.70 7.70 2.97
N SER A 44 -37.42 8.01 3.11
CA SER A 44 -36.34 7.01 2.99
C SER A 44 -36.25 6.15 4.26
N SER A 45 -36.13 4.83 4.10
CA SER A 45 -36.04 3.84 5.19
C SER A 45 -34.96 2.78 4.96
N PRO A 46 -33.66 3.16 4.83
CA PRO A 46 -32.56 2.22 4.67
C PRO A 46 -32.33 1.34 5.89
N THR A 47 -31.56 0.27 5.65
CA THR A 47 -31.06 -0.65 6.68
C THR A 47 -29.54 -0.68 6.63
N LEU A 48 -28.92 -0.72 7.81
CA LEU A 48 -27.46 -0.75 7.97
C LEU A 48 -27.10 -1.89 8.93
N THR A 49 -26.35 -2.86 8.42
CA THR A 49 -25.89 -4.02 9.21
C THR A 49 -24.40 -4.27 9.01
N ASN A 50 -23.68 -4.66 10.06
CA ASN A 50 -22.24 -4.97 9.99
C ASN A 50 -21.40 -3.88 9.31
N SER A 51 -21.76 -2.62 9.48
CA SER A 51 -21.18 -1.51 8.72
C SER A 51 -20.53 -0.47 9.63
N ILE A 52 -19.65 0.36 9.07
CA ILE A 52 -18.92 1.41 9.81
C ILE A 52 -19.30 2.78 9.28
N LEU A 53 -19.63 3.70 10.17
CA LEU A 53 -19.72 5.14 9.93
C LEU A 53 -18.74 5.83 10.89
N TRP A 54 -17.62 6.34 10.38
CA TRP A 54 -16.57 6.89 11.23
C TRP A 54 -15.82 8.07 10.61
N GLY A 55 -15.56 9.11 11.39
CA GLY A 55 -14.76 10.25 10.95
C GLY A 55 -15.46 11.09 9.88
N ASN A 56 -16.79 11.02 9.78
CA ASN A 56 -17.54 11.86 8.86
C ASN A 56 -17.92 13.19 9.54
N SER A 57 -17.95 14.28 8.77
CA SER A 57 -18.17 15.63 9.31
C SER A 57 -19.26 16.39 8.54
N PRO A 58 -20.21 17.06 9.21
CA PRO A 58 -20.27 17.25 10.66
C PRO A 58 -20.92 16.09 11.42
N GLU A 59 -21.80 15.33 10.77
CA GLU A 59 -22.50 14.18 11.36
C GLU A 59 -22.26 12.91 10.56
N GLU A 60 -22.29 11.78 11.28
CA GLU A 60 -22.36 10.45 10.68
C GLU A 60 -23.68 10.27 9.90
N ILE A 61 -24.79 10.66 10.52
CA ILE A 61 -26.12 10.61 9.90
C ILE A 61 -26.91 11.87 10.26
N TYR A 62 -27.53 12.47 9.25
CA TYR A 62 -28.37 13.66 9.40
C TYR A 62 -29.68 13.53 8.65
N PHE A 63 -30.78 13.80 9.35
CA PHE A 63 -32.13 13.89 8.80
C PHE A 63 -32.48 15.34 8.55
N TRP A 64 -32.91 15.72 7.34
CA TRP A 64 -33.21 17.12 7.08
C TRP A 64 -34.41 17.63 7.90
N GLU A 65 -34.27 18.80 8.53
CA GLU A 65 -35.36 19.44 9.27
C GLU A 65 -36.46 19.93 8.32
N PHE A 66 -37.71 19.93 8.79
CA PHE A 66 -38.91 20.32 8.03
C PHE A 66 -39.42 19.26 7.05
N ASP A 67 -39.20 18.00 7.40
CA ASP A 67 -39.76 16.90 6.64
C ASP A 67 -41.10 16.46 7.22
N SER A 68 -42.14 16.46 6.40
CA SER A 68 -43.40 15.79 6.75
C SER A 68 -43.36 14.29 6.47
N ALA A 69 -42.31 13.81 5.79
CA ALA A 69 -42.14 12.39 5.48
C ALA A 69 -41.54 11.65 6.68
N SER A 70 -42.09 10.46 6.94
CA SER A 70 -41.60 9.55 7.99
C SER A 70 -40.31 8.85 7.54
N HIS A 71 -39.19 9.57 7.60
CA HIS A 71 -37.86 9.00 7.42
C HIS A 71 -37.53 8.06 8.57
N SER A 72 -36.85 6.96 8.25
CA SER A 72 -36.29 6.09 9.28
C SER A 72 -34.97 5.48 8.87
N ILE A 73 -34.22 4.94 9.83
CA ILE A 73 -33.11 4.02 9.55
C ILE A 73 -33.12 2.91 10.60
N THR A 74 -32.86 1.68 10.17
CA THR A 74 -32.60 0.57 11.09
C THR A 74 -31.12 0.22 11.06
N ILE A 75 -30.50 0.19 12.24
CA ILE A 75 -29.06 -0.03 12.41
C ILE A 75 -28.89 -1.23 13.36
N SER A 76 -28.09 -2.21 12.96
CA SER A 76 -27.78 -3.40 13.77
C SER A 76 -26.32 -3.82 13.55
N TYR A 77 -25.67 -4.38 14.58
CA TYR A 77 -24.30 -4.91 14.48
C TYR A 77 -23.29 -3.97 13.79
N SER A 78 -23.47 -2.65 13.91
CA SER A 78 -22.69 -1.64 13.17
C SER A 78 -21.95 -0.73 14.13
N ASP A 79 -20.85 -0.14 13.66
CA ASP A 79 -20.05 0.80 14.43
C ASP A 79 -20.28 2.21 13.92
N ILE A 80 -20.81 3.08 14.77
CA ILE A 80 -21.16 4.47 14.43
C ILE A 80 -20.47 5.38 15.42
N GLN A 81 -19.66 6.31 14.93
CA GLN A 81 -18.97 7.29 15.78
C GLN A 81 -19.96 8.12 16.60
N GLY A 82 -19.80 8.11 17.91
CA GLY A 82 -20.71 8.78 18.86
C GLY A 82 -21.99 8.00 19.18
N GLY A 83 -22.13 6.78 18.66
CA GLY A 83 -23.28 5.91 18.84
C GLY A 83 -24.60 6.53 18.37
N GLU A 84 -25.71 6.06 18.92
CA GLU A 84 -27.05 6.59 18.59
C GLU A 84 -27.15 8.11 18.85
N ALA A 85 -26.49 8.59 19.91
CA ALA A 85 -26.49 10.00 20.28
C ALA A 85 -25.76 10.91 19.28
N GLY A 86 -24.90 10.35 18.43
CA GLY A 86 -24.22 11.05 17.34
C GLY A 86 -25.09 11.28 16.10
N ILE A 87 -26.27 10.65 16.03
CA ILE A 87 -27.20 10.79 14.91
C ILE A 87 -28.12 11.99 15.13
N VAL A 88 -28.17 12.88 14.14
CA VAL A 88 -29.11 14.01 14.14
C VAL A 88 -30.41 13.56 13.46
N ALA A 89 -31.31 12.97 14.25
CA ALA A 89 -32.55 12.37 13.76
C ALA A 89 -33.67 13.36 13.43
N ASN A 90 -33.68 14.55 14.06
CA ASN A 90 -34.74 15.56 13.89
C ASN A 90 -36.16 14.97 14.04
N ASP A 91 -36.95 14.94 12.97
CA ASP A 91 -38.30 14.36 12.91
C ASP A 91 -38.33 12.90 12.42
N GLY A 92 -37.18 12.35 12.02
CA GLY A 92 -36.99 10.97 11.65
C GLY A 92 -36.91 10.00 12.82
N THR A 93 -36.99 8.70 12.51
CA THR A 93 -36.89 7.62 13.50
C THR A 93 -35.63 6.79 13.31
N VAL A 94 -34.84 6.64 14.36
CA VAL A 94 -33.71 5.70 14.40
C VAL A 94 -34.17 4.44 15.14
N TYR A 95 -34.13 3.30 14.46
CA TYR A 95 -34.29 1.99 15.08
C TYR A 95 -32.90 1.44 15.39
N TRP A 96 -32.45 1.69 16.62
CA TRP A 96 -31.16 1.24 17.13
C TRP A 96 -31.28 -0.17 17.72
N GLU A 97 -31.07 -1.18 16.88
CA GLU A 97 -31.19 -2.59 17.26
C GLU A 97 -29.92 -3.09 17.98
N ASP A 98 -29.88 -4.40 18.25
CA ASP A 98 -28.78 -5.03 18.96
C ASP A 98 -27.44 -5.02 18.18
N GLY A 99 -26.35 -5.12 18.93
CA GLY A 99 -25.00 -5.35 18.40
C GLY A 99 -24.28 -4.09 17.91
N ASN A 100 -24.90 -2.92 17.93
CA ASN A 100 -24.23 -1.68 17.55
C ASN A 100 -23.22 -1.24 18.61
N ILE A 101 -22.11 -0.67 18.17
CA ILE A 101 -21.02 -0.19 19.01
C ILE A 101 -20.57 1.22 18.59
N ASP A 102 -19.78 1.85 19.46
CA ASP A 102 -19.11 3.12 19.25
C ASP A 102 -17.68 2.96 19.78
N ALA A 103 -16.78 2.50 18.91
CA ALA A 103 -15.39 2.25 19.27
C ALA A 103 -14.48 2.55 18.07
N ASP A 104 -13.30 3.13 18.32
CA ASP A 104 -12.35 3.43 17.25
C ASP A 104 -12.09 2.19 16.37
N PRO A 105 -12.39 2.23 15.06
CA PRO A 105 -12.19 1.11 14.14
C PRO A 105 -10.75 0.62 14.09
N LEU A 106 -9.78 1.44 14.50
CA LEU A 106 -8.35 1.19 14.33
C LEU A 106 -8.03 0.86 12.87
N PHE A 107 -8.42 1.75 11.95
CA PHE A 107 -8.02 1.65 10.55
C PHE A 107 -6.49 1.69 10.43
N CYS A 108 -5.95 0.98 9.44
CA CYS A 108 -4.51 0.90 9.23
C CYS A 108 -3.90 2.22 8.74
N ASP A 109 -4.54 2.89 7.77
CA ASP A 109 -4.12 4.20 7.29
C ASP A 109 -5.29 4.96 6.64
N ALA A 110 -6.22 5.41 7.47
CA ALA A 110 -7.44 6.08 7.00
C ALA A 110 -7.14 7.38 6.23
N GLU A 111 -6.05 8.09 6.54
CA GLU A 111 -5.66 9.32 5.85
C GLU A 111 -5.26 9.07 4.39
N ASN A 112 -4.70 7.89 4.10
CA ASN A 112 -4.33 7.46 2.76
C ASN A 112 -5.35 6.48 2.13
N GLY A 113 -6.49 6.27 2.78
CA GLY A 113 -7.61 5.48 2.26
C GLY A 113 -7.53 3.97 2.53
N ASP A 114 -6.58 3.51 3.35
CA ASP A 114 -6.56 2.13 3.84
C ASP A 114 -7.49 1.99 5.05
N LEU A 115 -8.69 1.48 4.77
CA LEU A 115 -9.74 1.24 5.74
C LEU A 115 -9.79 -0.23 6.21
N THR A 116 -8.73 -1.01 5.99
CA THR A 116 -8.56 -2.30 6.68
C THR A 116 -8.43 -2.06 8.18
N ILE A 117 -8.97 -2.96 9.00
CA ILE A 117 -8.92 -2.82 10.46
C ILE A 117 -7.70 -3.55 11.02
N GLN A 118 -7.08 -3.00 12.06
CA GLN A 118 -5.97 -3.65 12.76
C GLN A 118 -6.40 -4.96 13.44
N SER A 119 -5.43 -5.85 13.71
CA SER A 119 -5.70 -7.17 14.30
C SER A 119 -6.23 -7.13 15.74
N ASP A 120 -6.07 -5.99 16.43
CA ASP A 120 -6.59 -5.70 17.76
C ASP A 120 -7.77 -4.73 17.74
N SER A 121 -8.36 -4.48 16.56
CA SER A 121 -9.56 -3.68 16.40
C SER A 121 -10.74 -4.24 17.21
N PRO A 122 -11.53 -3.37 17.88
CA PRO A 122 -12.76 -3.78 18.56
C PRO A 122 -13.83 -4.31 17.60
N LEU A 123 -13.67 -4.10 16.28
CA LEU A 123 -14.60 -4.53 15.24
C LEU A 123 -14.40 -5.99 14.83
N LEU A 124 -13.30 -6.61 15.26
CA LEU A 124 -12.98 -8.00 14.97
C LEU A 124 -13.96 -8.94 15.69
N GLY A 125 -14.80 -9.64 14.93
CA GLY A 125 -15.78 -10.59 15.46
C GLY A 125 -16.97 -9.96 16.22
N ALA A 126 -17.13 -8.64 16.17
CA ALA A 126 -18.19 -7.92 16.88
C ALA A 126 -19.52 -7.87 16.10
N GLY A 127 -19.49 -8.20 14.81
CA GLY A 127 -20.65 -8.17 13.92
C GLY A 127 -21.57 -9.37 14.09
N GLN A 128 -22.64 -9.37 13.31
CA GLN A 128 -23.63 -10.45 13.30
C GLN A 128 -22.97 -11.81 13.10
N ASP A 129 -23.37 -12.80 13.91
CA ASP A 129 -22.84 -14.17 13.90
C ASP A 129 -21.31 -14.27 14.11
N GLY A 130 -20.70 -13.27 14.76
CA GLY A 130 -19.26 -13.22 15.01
C GLY A 130 -18.44 -12.80 13.78
N ALA A 131 -19.07 -12.19 12.79
CA ALA A 131 -18.39 -11.57 11.66
C ALA A 131 -17.66 -10.29 12.08
N ASN A 132 -16.79 -9.77 11.21
CA ASN A 132 -16.19 -8.45 11.41
C ASN A 132 -17.18 -7.37 10.98
N ILE A 133 -17.15 -6.22 11.65
CA ILE A 133 -17.90 -5.03 11.23
C ILE A 133 -17.05 -4.26 10.21
N GLY A 134 -17.66 -3.84 9.10
CA GLY A 134 -17.02 -3.05 8.04
C GLY A 134 -16.87 -3.76 6.71
N ALA A 135 -16.33 -3.03 5.73
CA ALA A 135 -16.23 -3.49 4.34
C ALA A 135 -14.98 -4.32 4.03
N LEU A 136 -13.89 -4.12 4.76
CA LEU A 136 -12.57 -4.65 4.42
C LEU A 136 -12.07 -5.70 5.43
N GLY A 137 -10.97 -6.36 5.07
CA GLY A 137 -10.32 -7.39 5.88
C GLY A 137 -9.59 -6.84 7.10
N VAL A 138 -8.90 -7.77 7.79
CA VAL A 138 -8.14 -7.50 9.01
C VAL A 138 -6.66 -7.60 8.70
N GLY A 139 -5.88 -6.68 9.27
CA GLY A 139 -4.43 -6.64 9.19
C GLY A 139 -3.97 -5.53 8.27
N CYS A 140 -3.02 -4.73 8.77
CA CYS A 140 -2.36 -3.73 7.95
C CYS A 140 -1.41 -4.45 7.02
N GLU A 141 -1.58 -4.28 5.71
CA GLU A 141 -0.49 -4.60 4.82
C GLU A 141 0.67 -3.70 5.22
N GLU A 142 1.76 -4.30 5.70
CA GLU A 142 3.04 -3.58 5.76
C GLU A 142 3.23 -3.01 4.36
N PRO A 143 3.39 -1.67 4.22
CA PRO A 143 3.62 -1.10 2.90
C PRO A 143 4.76 -1.90 2.29
N LEU A 144 4.54 -2.41 1.07
CA LEU A 144 5.60 -3.05 0.31
C LEU A 144 6.78 -2.08 0.32
N SER A 145 7.74 -2.32 1.21
CA SER A 145 9.01 -1.65 1.19
C SER A 145 9.52 -1.94 -0.20
N ILE A 146 9.55 -0.91 -1.04
CA ILE A 146 10.29 -0.97 -2.28
C ILE A 146 11.71 -1.15 -1.77
N VAL A 147 12.15 -2.41 -1.74
CA VAL A 147 13.51 -2.73 -1.33
C VAL A 147 14.38 -1.86 -2.22
N ASP A 148 15.12 -0.95 -1.60
CA ASP A 148 15.95 0.11 -2.20
C ASP A 148 17.16 -0.47 -2.99
N ASN A 149 16.97 -1.64 -3.61
CA ASN A 149 17.99 -2.58 -4.03
C ASN A 149 17.70 -3.20 -5.41
N ILE A 150 16.65 -2.76 -6.10
CA ILE A 150 16.45 -3.08 -7.53
C ILE A 150 17.11 -2.07 -8.46
N ILE A 151 17.51 -0.91 -7.95
CA ILE A 151 18.34 0.08 -8.66
C ILE A 151 19.69 0.13 -7.95
N PRO A 152 20.73 -0.47 -8.53
CA PRO A 152 22.05 -0.31 -7.97
C PRO A 152 22.45 1.16 -7.99
N ASN A 153 22.88 1.69 -6.84
CA ASN A 153 23.29 3.10 -6.68
C ASN A 153 24.82 3.28 -6.62
N THR A 154 25.58 2.18 -6.60
CA THR A 154 27.04 2.20 -6.55
C THR A 154 27.65 1.21 -7.53
N TYR A 155 28.79 1.58 -8.12
CA TYR A 155 29.62 0.63 -8.85
C TYR A 155 30.22 -0.41 -7.90
N THR A 156 30.21 -1.66 -8.30
CA THR A 156 30.92 -2.75 -7.61
C THR A 156 31.72 -3.58 -8.59
N LEU A 157 32.83 -4.16 -8.14
CA LEU A 157 33.63 -5.12 -8.88
C LEU A 157 34.21 -6.12 -7.88
N SER A 158 33.84 -7.39 -8.04
CA SER A 158 34.31 -8.48 -7.19
C SER A 158 34.53 -9.76 -7.99
N SER A 159 35.14 -10.75 -7.36
CA SER A 159 35.44 -12.04 -7.99
C SER A 159 35.19 -13.16 -6.99
N TYR A 160 34.51 -14.23 -7.41
CA TYR A 160 34.39 -15.45 -6.63
C TYR A 160 34.52 -16.70 -7.52
N PRO A 161 35.31 -17.71 -7.10
CA PRO A 161 36.21 -17.70 -5.94
C PRO A 161 37.43 -16.77 -6.12
N ASN A 162 38.04 -16.30 -5.03
CA ASN A 162 39.35 -15.63 -5.06
C ASN A 162 40.07 -15.92 -3.73
N PRO A 163 41.17 -16.72 -3.70
CA PRO A 163 41.89 -17.29 -4.84
C PRO A 163 41.09 -18.31 -5.69
N PHE A 164 41.47 -18.53 -6.96
CA PHE A 164 40.72 -19.35 -7.92
C PHE A 164 41.58 -20.38 -8.68
N ASN A 165 40.94 -21.41 -9.26
CA ASN A 165 41.60 -22.47 -10.04
C ASN A 165 40.69 -23.10 -11.13
N PRO A 166 41.03 -22.96 -12.43
CA PRO A 166 41.60 -21.79 -13.07
C PRO A 166 40.53 -20.75 -13.45
N THR A 167 39.28 -20.95 -13.00
CA THR A 167 38.13 -20.13 -13.36
C THR A 167 37.61 -19.36 -12.14
N THR A 168 37.28 -18.08 -12.33
CA THR A 168 36.54 -17.25 -11.36
C THR A 168 35.41 -16.53 -12.08
N THR A 169 34.32 -16.26 -11.39
CA THR A 169 33.27 -15.36 -11.88
C THR A 169 33.59 -13.95 -11.41
N ILE A 170 33.70 -13.01 -12.35
CA ILE A 170 33.79 -11.58 -12.08
C ILE A 170 32.38 -11.02 -12.02
N THR A 171 31.96 -10.51 -10.87
CA THR A 171 30.66 -9.86 -10.70
C THR A 171 30.84 -8.36 -10.56
N PHE A 172 29.97 -7.59 -11.20
CA PHE A 172 30.04 -6.15 -11.19
C PHE A 172 28.67 -5.50 -11.33
N THR A 173 28.58 -4.28 -10.84
CA THR A 173 27.36 -3.49 -10.78
C THR A 173 27.56 -2.18 -11.50
N ILE A 174 26.59 -1.81 -12.34
CA ILE A 174 26.54 -0.56 -13.09
C ILE A 174 25.32 0.24 -12.60
N PRO A 175 25.51 1.38 -11.91
CA PRO A 175 24.41 2.23 -11.44
C PRO A 175 23.88 3.18 -12.53
N GLU A 176 24.62 3.40 -13.62
CA GLU A 176 24.24 4.33 -14.68
C GLU A 176 24.54 3.77 -16.06
N PHE A 177 23.64 4.00 -17.02
CA PHE A 177 23.83 3.57 -18.41
C PHE A 177 25.15 4.12 -18.98
N GLY A 178 25.98 3.25 -19.57
CA GLY A 178 27.26 3.68 -20.10
C GLY A 178 28.09 2.60 -20.77
N HIS A 179 29.12 3.05 -21.50
CA HIS A 179 30.12 2.16 -22.09
C HIS A 179 31.05 1.61 -21.02
N THR A 180 31.02 0.30 -20.84
CA THR A 180 31.74 -0.43 -19.79
C THR A 180 32.79 -1.37 -20.40
N THR A 181 34.00 -1.30 -19.85
CA THR A 181 35.13 -2.16 -20.20
C THR A 181 35.65 -2.90 -18.99
N ILE A 182 35.91 -4.19 -19.12
CA ILE A 182 36.60 -5.00 -18.11
C ILE A 182 37.80 -5.69 -18.77
N ILE A 183 38.99 -5.45 -18.24
CA ILE A 183 40.25 -5.92 -18.82
C ILE A 183 41.09 -6.60 -17.73
N ALA A 184 41.68 -7.75 -18.06
CA ALA A 184 42.63 -8.45 -17.21
C ALA A 184 44.09 -8.05 -17.54
N TYR A 185 44.88 -7.80 -16.52
CA TYR A 185 46.30 -7.45 -16.60
C TYR A 185 47.15 -8.36 -15.72
N ASP A 186 48.42 -8.55 -16.09
CA ASP A 186 49.41 -9.09 -15.16
C ASP A 186 49.92 -8.01 -14.19
N ILE A 187 50.68 -8.41 -13.16
CA ILE A 187 51.24 -7.49 -12.16
C ILE A 187 52.17 -6.40 -12.73
N THR A 188 52.67 -6.58 -13.96
CA THR A 188 53.52 -5.57 -14.61
C THR A 188 52.70 -4.50 -15.33
N GLY A 189 51.37 -4.64 -15.36
CA GLY A 189 50.45 -3.77 -16.06
C GLY A 189 50.30 -4.10 -17.55
N ARG A 190 50.81 -5.25 -18.01
CA ARG A 190 50.58 -5.69 -19.39
C ARG A 190 49.17 -6.26 -19.51
N GLN A 191 48.42 -5.74 -20.48
CA GLN A 191 47.09 -6.23 -20.82
C GLN A 191 47.17 -7.67 -21.34
N LEU A 192 46.38 -8.56 -20.74
CA LEU A 192 46.29 -9.95 -21.12
C LEU A 192 45.12 -10.18 -22.07
N GLU A 193 43.91 -9.75 -21.66
CA GLU A 193 42.68 -9.90 -22.46
C GLU A 193 41.57 -8.95 -21.98
N THR A 194 40.60 -8.71 -22.87
CA THR A 194 39.40 -7.91 -22.59
C THR A 194 38.23 -8.84 -22.33
N LEU A 195 37.66 -8.79 -21.12
CA LEU A 195 36.55 -9.63 -20.68
C LEU A 195 35.19 -9.08 -21.15
N THR A 196 35.04 -7.75 -21.15
CA THR A 196 33.85 -7.04 -21.67
C THR A 196 34.24 -5.69 -22.27
N ASN A 197 33.53 -5.28 -23.31
CA ASN A 197 33.66 -3.97 -23.96
C ASN A 197 32.33 -3.60 -24.64
N GLU A 198 31.33 -3.23 -23.83
CA GLU A 198 29.94 -3.09 -24.27
C GLU A 198 29.27 -1.86 -23.65
N VAL A 199 28.18 -1.38 -24.26
CA VAL A 199 27.28 -0.39 -23.66
C VAL A 199 26.26 -1.15 -22.82
N LEU A 200 26.30 -0.95 -21.50
CA LEU A 200 25.45 -1.65 -20.54
C LEU A 200 24.45 -0.68 -19.92
N ASN A 201 23.25 -1.20 -19.65
CA ASN A 201 22.25 -0.51 -18.84
C ASN A 201 22.61 -0.61 -17.36
N MET A 202 21.87 0.14 -16.54
CA MET A 202 21.90 -0.05 -15.09
C MET A 202 21.54 -1.51 -14.74
N GLY A 203 22.34 -2.15 -13.89
CA GLY A 203 22.11 -3.53 -13.49
C GLY A 203 23.33 -4.23 -12.87
N ASN A 204 23.13 -5.50 -12.55
CA ASN A 204 24.16 -6.41 -12.05
C ASN A 204 24.55 -7.40 -13.16
N TYR A 205 25.84 -7.65 -13.29
CA TYR A 205 26.41 -8.47 -14.36
C TYR A 205 27.44 -9.44 -13.81
N SER A 206 27.66 -10.54 -14.53
CA SER A 206 28.65 -11.56 -14.19
C SER A 206 29.31 -12.11 -15.45
N ILE A 207 30.63 -12.28 -15.41
CA ILE A 207 31.43 -12.87 -16.50
C ILE A 207 32.32 -13.96 -15.91
N ASP A 208 32.33 -15.14 -16.51
CA ASP A 208 33.28 -16.18 -16.15
C ASP A 208 34.62 -15.95 -16.83
N TRP A 209 35.68 -15.85 -16.03
CA TRP A 209 37.05 -15.71 -16.51
C TRP A 209 37.83 -17.01 -16.30
N ASN A 210 38.23 -17.64 -17.41
CA ASN A 210 39.05 -18.85 -17.40
C ASN A 210 40.52 -18.51 -17.70
N ALA A 211 41.35 -18.45 -16.66
CA ALA A 211 42.76 -18.11 -16.76
C ALA A 211 43.67 -19.34 -17.00
N SER A 212 43.16 -20.43 -17.59
CA SER A 212 43.90 -21.70 -17.77
C SER A 212 45.22 -21.56 -18.56
N SER A 213 45.32 -20.56 -19.44
CA SER A 213 46.52 -20.25 -20.24
C SER A 213 47.60 -19.45 -19.50
N TYR A 214 47.33 -18.94 -18.29
CA TYR A 214 48.26 -18.08 -17.54
C TYR A 214 48.88 -18.80 -16.31
N PRO A 215 50.11 -18.47 -15.90
CA PRO A 215 50.76 -19.10 -14.74
C PRO A 215 50.10 -18.72 -13.40
N SER A 216 50.27 -19.54 -12.35
CA SER A 216 49.82 -19.17 -10.99
C SER A 216 50.46 -17.84 -10.56
N GLY A 217 49.68 -16.95 -9.95
CA GLY A 217 50.14 -15.58 -9.63
C GLY A 217 49.01 -14.61 -9.33
N VAL A 218 49.37 -13.35 -9.10
CA VAL A 218 48.43 -12.23 -8.90
C VAL A 218 48.11 -11.59 -10.26
N TYR A 219 46.85 -11.20 -10.46
CA TYR A 219 46.36 -10.50 -11.63
C TYR A 219 45.49 -9.33 -11.21
N LEU A 220 45.37 -8.34 -12.10
CA LEU A 220 44.55 -7.16 -11.89
C LEU A 220 43.37 -7.17 -12.87
N ILE A 221 42.15 -7.10 -12.35
CA ILE A 221 40.94 -6.90 -13.15
C ILE A 221 40.56 -5.43 -13.03
N ARG A 222 40.56 -4.70 -14.15
CA ARG A 222 40.19 -3.29 -14.18
C ARG A 222 38.85 -3.12 -14.88
N MET A 223 37.91 -2.47 -14.20
CA MET A 223 36.65 -2.01 -14.76
C MET A 223 36.73 -0.50 -15.04
N GLY A 224 36.29 -0.08 -16.21
CA GLY A 224 36.06 1.32 -16.56
C GLY A 224 34.66 1.51 -17.12
N SER A 225 33.90 2.49 -16.61
CA SER A 225 32.55 2.83 -17.08
C SER A 225 32.32 4.34 -16.94
N GLY A 226 32.18 5.05 -18.07
CA GLY A 226 32.21 6.52 -18.06
C GLY A 226 33.50 7.07 -17.44
N ASP A 227 33.38 7.95 -16.45
CA ASP A 227 34.51 8.49 -15.67
C ASP A 227 34.93 7.59 -14.50
N PHE A 228 34.17 6.52 -14.21
CA PHE A 228 34.48 5.59 -13.13
C PHE A 228 35.55 4.58 -13.54
N THR A 229 36.51 4.31 -12.65
CA THR A 229 37.49 3.22 -12.80
C THR A 229 37.70 2.53 -11.45
N GLN A 230 37.65 1.19 -11.46
CA GLN A 230 38.00 0.35 -10.31
C GLN A 230 38.97 -0.75 -10.72
N THR A 231 39.86 -1.15 -9.82
CA THR A 231 40.78 -2.27 -10.03
C THR A 231 40.67 -3.25 -8.87
N LEU A 232 40.57 -4.54 -9.20
CA LEU A 232 40.44 -5.66 -8.28
C LEU A 232 41.67 -6.59 -8.43
N ASN A 233 42.28 -6.95 -7.31
CA ASN A 233 43.37 -7.93 -7.28
C ASN A 233 42.79 -9.35 -7.14
N VAL A 234 43.17 -10.26 -8.02
CA VAL A 234 42.74 -11.66 -8.00
C VAL A 234 43.94 -12.61 -8.04
N VAL A 235 43.82 -13.77 -7.39
CA VAL A 235 44.94 -14.71 -7.20
C VAL A 235 44.62 -16.05 -7.84
N LEU A 236 45.37 -16.41 -8.87
CA LEU A 236 45.28 -17.72 -9.54
C LEU A 236 46.20 -18.73 -8.85
N VAL A 237 45.64 -19.87 -8.44
CA VAL A 237 46.38 -20.97 -7.80
C VAL A 237 46.07 -22.27 -8.52
N LYS A 238 46.97 -22.71 -9.40
CA LYS A 238 46.98 -24.04 -10.04
C LYS A 238 48.04 -24.94 -9.43
#